data_AF-A0A1C2C7V9-F1
#
_entry.id   AF-A0A1C2C7V9-F1
#
_cell.length_a   1.000
_cell.length_b   1.000
_cell.length_c   1.000
_cell.angle_alpha   90.00
_cell.angle_beta   90.00
_cell.angle_gamma   90.00
#
_symmetry.space_group_name_H-M   'P 1'
#
loop_
_entity.id
_entity.type
_entity.pdbx_description
1 polymer ?
#
loop_
_entity_poly.entity_id
_entity_poly.type
_entity_poly.pdbx_seq_one_letter_code
_entity_poly.pdbx_strand_id
1 'polypeptide(L)'
;MTPEAQPHFWQVSPDNQTYTELCNALYERELLRLSQIPAAELPSLPKRLASLPFYIRRAASAIVRYQHELQLDSQNASWYGRQLSQCPANKQQAEPIARFYQKAAKPGLIVPVYVEEKTLEHIMLDSVDEVDVQQQRLHCNQHGWFSFSGMPLEVRNSDRFLLKPDKTMMAAACCGHQWLNRRKTEPRLLSLRELLLASRLNWRNFARPHTAQSN
;
A
#
# COMPACT_ATOMS: atom_id res chain seq x y z
N MET A 1 -15.69 31.58 46.81
CA MET A 1 -16.43 31.06 45.65
C MET A 1 -15.46 30.95 44.49
N THR A 2 -14.88 29.76 44.30
CA THR A 2 -14.08 29.42 43.12
C THR A 2 -15.02 29.21 41.93
N PRO A 3 -14.72 29.74 40.73
CA PRO A 3 -15.54 29.50 39.56
C PRO A 3 -15.51 28.00 39.22
N GLU A 4 -16.68 27.42 39.02
CA GLU A 4 -16.84 26.04 38.56
C GLU A 4 -16.10 25.84 37.23
N ALA A 5 -15.20 24.86 37.19
CA ALA A 5 -14.61 24.40 35.96
C ALA A 5 -15.70 23.74 35.10
N GLN A 6 -16.09 24.40 34.02
CA GLN A 6 -16.97 23.81 33.01
C GLN A 6 -16.31 22.56 32.43
N PRO A 7 -17.02 21.41 32.34
CA PRO A 7 -16.48 20.23 31.69
C PRO A 7 -16.35 20.51 30.18
N HIS A 8 -15.12 20.49 29.67
CA HIS A 8 -14.81 20.57 28.23
C HIS A 8 -15.27 19.28 27.53
N PHE A 9 -16.59 19.10 27.38
CA PHE A 9 -17.22 17.90 26.83
C PHE A 9 -16.96 17.70 25.33
N TRP A 10 -16.42 18.71 24.65
CA TRP A 10 -16.24 18.75 23.19
C TRP A 10 -14.79 18.75 22.71
N GLN A 11 -13.81 18.40 23.55
CA GLN A 11 -12.45 18.18 23.05
C GLN A 11 -12.41 16.86 22.28
N VAL A 12 -12.78 16.91 21.00
CA VAL A 12 -12.47 15.85 20.03
C VAL A 12 -10.95 15.74 20.00
N SER A 13 -10.40 14.60 20.39
CA SER A 13 -8.96 14.41 20.28
C SER A 13 -8.54 14.56 18.80
N PRO A 14 -7.37 15.15 18.51
CA PRO A 14 -6.87 15.26 17.13
C PRO A 14 -6.93 13.92 16.39
N ASP A 15 -6.60 12.82 17.08
CA ASP A 15 -6.67 11.45 16.55
C ASP A 15 -8.09 11.03 16.16
N ASN A 16 -9.12 11.41 16.93
CA ASN A 16 -10.51 11.09 16.62
C ASN A 16 -11.02 11.92 15.42
N GLN A 17 -10.58 13.17 15.31
CA GLN A 17 -10.86 14.01 14.14
C GLN A 17 -10.19 13.41 12.89
N THR A 18 -8.88 13.12 12.94
CA THR A 18 -8.14 12.48 11.84
C THR A 18 -8.75 11.14 11.45
N TYR A 19 -9.14 10.31 12.42
CA TYR A 19 -9.83 9.04 12.14
C TYR A 19 -11.14 9.24 11.36
N THR A 20 -11.93 10.25 11.72
CA THR A 20 -13.20 10.56 11.07
C THR A 20 -12.98 11.08 9.65
N GLU A 21 -12.03 12.00 9.46
CA GLU A 21 -11.63 12.50 8.14
C GLU A 21 -11.18 11.37 7.22
N LEU A 22 -10.32 10.47 7.72
CA LEU A 22 -9.87 9.29 6.99
C LEU A 22 -11.04 8.38 6.61
N CYS A 23 -11.97 8.11 7.53
CA CYS A 23 -13.13 7.27 7.22
C CYS A 23 -13.98 7.89 6.10
N ASN A 24 -14.26 9.20 6.17
CA ASN A 24 -15.07 9.89 5.17
C ASN A 24 -14.40 9.86 3.79
N ALA A 25 -13.12 10.23 3.72
CA ALA A 25 -12.34 10.21 2.47
C ALA A 25 -12.30 8.80 1.85
N LEU A 26 -12.12 7.76 2.67
CA LEU A 26 -12.10 6.38 2.21
C LEU A 26 -13.47 5.89 1.74
N TYR A 27 -14.55 6.26 2.42
CA TYR A 27 -15.91 5.90 1.98
C TYR A 27 -16.24 6.55 0.64
N GLU A 28 -16.00 7.85 0.50
CA GLU A 28 -16.26 8.59 -0.74
C GLU A 28 -15.54 7.93 -1.92
N ARG A 29 -14.25 7.66 -1.75
CA ARG A 29 -13.42 7.03 -2.79
C ARG A 29 -13.87 5.61 -3.13
N GLU A 30 -14.12 4.77 -2.13
CA GLU A 30 -14.47 3.37 -2.38
C GLU A 30 -15.89 3.21 -2.92
N LEU A 31 -16.84 4.07 -2.52
CA LEU A 31 -18.18 4.08 -3.09
C LEU A 31 -18.15 4.50 -4.57
N LEU A 32 -17.36 5.52 -4.92
CA LEU A 32 -17.16 5.92 -6.32
C LEU A 32 -16.51 4.79 -7.14
N ARG A 33 -15.50 4.10 -6.58
CA ARG A 33 -14.88 2.95 -7.26
C ARG A 33 -15.87 1.80 -7.46
N LEU A 34 -16.67 1.48 -6.45
CA LEU A 34 -17.65 0.39 -6.51
C LEU A 34 -18.81 0.71 -7.47
N SER A 35 -19.17 1.98 -7.67
CA SER A 35 -20.19 2.36 -8.65
C SER A 35 -19.73 2.19 -10.10
N GLN A 36 -18.42 2.12 -10.32
CA GLN A 36 -17.79 1.93 -11.64
C GLN A 36 -17.32 0.49 -11.88
N ILE A 37 -17.77 -0.47 -11.06
CA ILE A 37 -17.31 -1.86 -11.15
C ILE A 37 -17.73 -2.51 -12.49
N PRO A 38 -16.85 -3.28 -13.16
CA PRO A 38 -17.19 -3.94 -14.41
C PRO A 38 -18.34 -4.95 -14.25
N ALA A 39 -19.10 -5.17 -15.32
CA ALA A 39 -20.24 -6.10 -15.33
C ALA A 39 -19.86 -7.52 -14.84
N ALA A 40 -18.66 -7.99 -15.20
CA ALA A 40 -18.13 -9.29 -14.79
C ALA A 40 -17.94 -9.43 -13.26
N GLU A 41 -17.78 -8.31 -12.54
CA GLU A 41 -17.55 -8.28 -11.09
C GLU A 41 -18.81 -7.92 -10.29
N LEU A 42 -19.92 -7.55 -10.93
CA LEU A 42 -21.19 -7.21 -10.28
C LEU A 42 -21.69 -8.26 -9.27
N PRO A 43 -21.56 -9.59 -9.52
CA PRO A 43 -21.96 -10.59 -8.54
C PRO A 43 -21.22 -10.47 -7.20
N SER A 44 -20.02 -9.87 -7.18
CA SER A 44 -19.22 -9.67 -5.97
C SER A 44 -19.56 -8.38 -5.22
N LEU A 45 -20.31 -7.45 -5.83
CA LEU A 45 -20.60 -6.13 -5.29
C LEU A 45 -21.28 -6.17 -3.90
N PRO A 46 -22.32 -6.99 -3.66
CA PRO A 46 -22.96 -7.05 -2.33
C PRO A 46 -21.98 -7.45 -1.23
N LYS A 47 -21.11 -8.44 -1.51
CA LYS A 47 -20.08 -8.88 -0.57
C LYS A 47 -19.05 -7.77 -0.29
N ARG A 48 -18.63 -7.04 -1.33
CA ARG A 48 -17.69 -5.92 -1.18
C ARG A 48 -18.28 -4.81 -0.32
N LEU A 49 -19.52 -4.39 -0.61
CA LEU A 49 -20.26 -3.39 0.18
C LEU A 49 -20.43 -3.81 1.64
N ALA A 50 -20.84 -5.06 1.90
CA ALA A 50 -21.02 -5.57 3.25
C ALA A 50 -19.71 -5.52 4.08
N SER A 51 -18.57 -5.77 3.43
CA SER A 51 -17.25 -5.75 4.08
C SER A 51 -16.61 -4.36 4.18
N LEU A 52 -17.11 -3.38 3.43
CA LEU A 52 -16.48 -2.07 3.26
C LEU A 52 -16.29 -1.33 4.60
N PRO A 53 -17.30 -1.26 5.51
CA PRO A 53 -17.12 -0.58 6.79
C PRO A 53 -16.01 -1.18 7.65
N PHE A 54 -15.86 -2.50 7.63
CA PHE A 54 -14.82 -3.18 8.38
C PHE A 54 -13.42 -2.78 7.87
N TYR A 55 -13.20 -2.81 6.55
CA TYR A 55 -11.90 -2.48 5.98
C TYR A 55 -11.55 -1.00 6.09
N ILE A 56 -12.52 -0.09 5.94
CA ILE A 56 -12.30 1.35 6.11
C ILE A 56 -11.89 1.66 7.55
N ARG A 57 -12.67 1.19 8.54
CA ARG A 57 -12.32 1.41 9.95
C ARG A 57 -10.95 0.82 10.28
N ARG A 58 -10.66 -0.37 9.77
CA ARG A 58 -9.35 -1.02 9.97
C ARG A 58 -8.21 -0.20 9.36
N ALA A 59 -8.38 0.34 8.15
CA ALA A 59 -7.37 1.18 7.50
C ALA A 59 -7.19 2.49 8.29
N ALA A 60 -8.27 3.20 8.59
CA ALA A 60 -8.22 4.46 9.34
C ALA A 60 -7.59 4.29 10.73
N SER A 61 -8.00 3.26 11.50
CA SER A 61 -7.40 2.97 12.80
C SER A 61 -5.91 2.64 12.69
N ALA A 62 -5.51 1.89 11.66
CA ALA A 62 -4.12 1.54 11.47
C ALA A 62 -3.28 2.76 11.07
N ILE A 63 -3.79 3.64 10.22
CA ILE A 63 -3.13 4.89 9.81
C ILE A 63 -2.93 5.82 11.02
N VAL A 64 -3.95 6.01 11.86
CA VAL A 64 -3.86 6.88 13.05
C VAL A 64 -2.86 6.34 14.08
N ARG A 65 -2.86 5.02 14.32
CA ARG A 65 -1.94 4.39 15.30
C ARG A 65 -0.51 4.31 14.80
N TYR A 66 -0.32 4.24 13.48
CA TYR A 66 0.99 4.02 12.89
C TYR A 66 1.68 5.36 12.61
N GLN A 67 2.52 5.80 13.55
CA GLN A 67 3.43 6.91 13.32
C GLN A 67 4.46 6.52 12.25
N HIS A 68 4.23 7.02 11.04
CA HIS A 68 5.01 6.71 9.86
C HIS A 68 6.22 7.65 9.73
N GLU A 69 7.30 7.23 9.05
CA GLU A 69 8.36 8.17 8.59
C GLU A 69 7.86 9.17 7.52
N LEU A 70 6.60 9.05 7.08
CA LEU A 70 5.99 9.83 6.00
C LEU A 70 4.88 10.70 6.60
N GLN A 71 4.63 11.84 5.97
CA GLN A 71 3.60 12.77 6.41
C GLN A 71 2.22 12.24 5.98
N LEU A 72 1.22 12.38 6.84
CA LEU A 72 -0.14 11.95 6.53
C LEU A 72 -0.94 13.15 5.98
N ASP A 73 -1.63 12.93 4.87
CA ASP A 73 -2.73 13.76 4.41
C ASP A 73 -4.04 13.02 4.72
N SER A 74 -4.69 13.44 5.81
CA SER A 74 -5.93 12.82 6.29
C SER A 74 -7.11 13.06 5.35
N GLN A 75 -7.12 14.16 4.61
CA GLN A 75 -8.21 14.56 3.73
C GLN A 75 -8.26 13.71 2.47
N ASN A 76 -7.09 13.30 1.96
CA ASN A 76 -6.99 12.41 0.79
C ASN A 76 -6.74 10.94 1.15
N ALA A 77 -6.63 10.64 2.46
CA ALA A 77 -6.23 9.34 2.98
C ALA A 77 -4.99 8.79 2.27
N SER A 78 -3.92 9.60 2.25
CA SER A 78 -2.67 9.34 1.54
C SER A 78 -1.45 9.69 2.40
N TRP A 79 -0.31 9.08 2.10
CA TRP A 79 0.97 9.52 2.66
C TRP A 79 1.71 10.40 1.66
N TYR A 80 2.42 11.40 2.18
CA TYR A 80 3.26 12.30 1.41
C TYR A 80 4.73 12.13 1.79
N GLY A 81 5.58 12.21 0.77
CA GLY A 81 7.03 12.14 0.88
C GLY A 81 7.67 12.63 -0.41
N ARG A 82 8.95 13.00 -0.33
CA ARG A 82 9.70 13.53 -1.47
C ARG A 82 9.73 12.53 -2.64
N GLN A 83 9.18 12.91 -3.78
CA GLN A 83 9.24 12.15 -5.02
C GLN A 83 10.52 12.44 -5.80
N LEU A 84 11.16 11.37 -6.29
CA LEU A 84 12.34 11.46 -7.14
C LEU A 84 11.96 11.90 -8.56
N SER A 85 12.90 12.51 -9.29
CA SER A 85 12.65 13.00 -10.66
C SER A 85 12.38 11.87 -11.66
N GLN A 86 12.98 10.70 -11.43
CA GLN A 86 12.85 9.48 -12.23
C GLN A 86 12.47 8.29 -11.34
N CYS A 87 11.82 7.29 -11.93
CA CYS A 87 11.39 6.08 -11.22
C CYS A 87 12.62 5.34 -10.66
N PRO A 88 12.70 5.10 -9.34
CA PRO A 88 13.89 4.52 -8.72
C PRO A 88 13.99 3.00 -8.93
N ALA A 89 12.95 2.36 -9.48
CA ALA A 89 12.98 0.95 -9.86
C ALA A 89 14.08 0.66 -10.90
N ASN A 90 14.42 1.63 -11.76
CA ASN A 90 15.47 1.50 -12.77
C ASN A 90 16.89 1.26 -12.21
N LYS A 91 17.08 1.47 -10.90
CA LYS A 91 18.36 1.22 -10.20
C LYS A 91 18.43 -0.17 -9.57
N GLN A 92 17.32 -0.90 -9.48
CA GLN A 92 17.31 -2.24 -8.92
C GLN A 92 17.96 -3.22 -9.91
N GLN A 93 18.63 -4.23 -9.38
CA GLN A 93 19.33 -5.25 -10.17
C GLN A 93 18.87 -6.64 -9.74
N ALA A 94 18.82 -7.57 -10.70
CA ALA A 94 18.31 -8.92 -10.51
C ALA A 94 18.99 -9.69 -9.35
N GLU A 95 20.31 -9.58 -9.21
CA GLU A 95 21.09 -10.31 -8.20
C GLU A 95 20.77 -9.86 -6.75
N PRO A 96 20.79 -8.56 -6.42
CA PRO A 96 20.29 -8.08 -5.12
C PRO A 96 18.84 -8.49 -4.80
N ILE A 97 17.96 -8.49 -5.80
CA ILE A 97 16.56 -8.91 -5.64
C ILE A 97 16.51 -10.41 -5.29
N ALA A 98 17.20 -11.26 -6.07
CA ALA A 98 17.29 -12.69 -5.85
C ALA A 98 17.83 -13.03 -4.45
N ARG A 99 18.94 -12.40 -4.05
CA ARG A 99 19.54 -12.61 -2.73
C ARG A 99 18.59 -12.28 -1.58
N PHE A 100 17.74 -11.27 -1.74
CA PHE A 100 16.73 -10.92 -0.74
C PHE A 100 15.65 -12.00 -0.67
N TYR A 101 15.05 -12.37 -1.80
CA TYR A 101 13.93 -13.31 -1.81
C TYR A 101 14.32 -14.75 -1.49
N GLN A 102 15.53 -15.18 -1.82
CA GLN A 102 16.08 -16.46 -1.35
C GLN A 102 16.03 -16.62 0.19
N LYS A 103 16.12 -15.50 0.93
CA LYS A 103 16.13 -15.52 2.41
C LYS A 103 14.81 -15.09 3.03
N ALA A 104 14.11 -14.16 2.40
CA ALA A 104 12.97 -13.47 3.00
C ALA A 104 11.61 -13.92 2.47
N ALA A 105 11.55 -14.57 1.29
CA ALA A 105 10.29 -14.96 0.67
C ALA A 105 9.47 -15.88 1.59
N LYS A 106 8.25 -15.46 1.88
CA LYS A 106 7.25 -16.21 2.64
C LYS A 106 5.87 -15.61 2.41
N PRO A 107 4.79 -16.40 2.55
CA PRO A 107 3.43 -15.87 2.56
C PRO A 107 3.26 -14.72 3.58
N GLY A 108 2.53 -13.69 3.19
CA GLY A 108 2.31 -12.46 3.95
C GLY A 108 3.43 -11.43 3.87
N LEU A 109 4.55 -11.71 3.20
CA LEU A 109 5.59 -10.71 2.97
C LEU A 109 5.06 -9.59 2.07
N ILE A 110 5.18 -8.34 2.52
CA ILE A 110 4.74 -7.17 1.75
C ILE A 110 5.88 -6.74 0.83
N VAL A 111 5.58 -6.60 -0.45
CA VAL A 111 6.57 -6.40 -1.50
C VAL A 111 6.19 -5.24 -2.44
N PRO A 112 7.17 -4.46 -2.91
CA PRO A 112 6.93 -3.48 -3.96
C PRO A 112 6.96 -4.16 -5.34
N VAL A 113 5.98 -3.80 -6.18
CA VAL A 113 5.87 -4.24 -7.56
C VAL A 113 5.89 -3.01 -8.45
N TYR A 114 6.85 -2.95 -9.38
CA TYR A 114 6.84 -1.98 -10.47
C TYR A 114 5.76 -2.34 -11.47
N VAL A 115 5.08 -1.33 -12.00
CA VAL A 115 4.05 -1.45 -13.03
C VAL A 115 4.28 -0.37 -14.07
N GLU A 116 4.25 -0.74 -15.35
CA GLU A 116 4.33 0.19 -16.47
C GLU A 116 3.16 0.04 -17.44
N GLU A 117 2.32 1.06 -17.52
CA GLU A 117 1.17 1.07 -18.43
C GLU A 117 1.26 2.29 -19.34
N LYS A 118 1.45 2.08 -20.65
CA LYS A 118 1.48 3.17 -21.66
C LYS A 118 2.41 4.32 -21.26
N THR A 119 3.65 4.03 -20.84
CA THR A 119 4.67 4.99 -20.36
C THR A 119 4.44 5.59 -18.96
N LEU A 120 3.36 5.19 -18.26
CA LEU A 120 3.13 5.53 -16.87
C LEU A 120 3.77 4.46 -15.97
N GLU A 121 4.88 4.82 -15.35
CA GLU A 121 5.60 3.99 -14.38
C GLU A 121 5.09 4.30 -12.97
N HIS A 122 4.87 3.28 -12.16
CA HIS A 122 4.59 3.45 -10.74
C HIS A 122 4.97 2.21 -9.95
N ILE A 123 4.99 2.34 -8.62
CA ILE A 123 5.26 1.23 -7.72
C ILE A 123 4.00 1.01 -6.88
N MET A 124 3.57 -0.24 -6.77
CA MET A 124 2.43 -0.68 -5.97
C MET A 124 2.91 -1.57 -4.82
N LEU A 125 2.14 -1.61 -3.74
CA LEU A 125 2.32 -2.64 -2.71
C LEU A 125 1.50 -3.87 -3.04
N ASP A 126 2.09 -5.04 -2.87
CA ASP A 126 1.38 -6.31 -2.84
C ASP A 126 1.87 -7.20 -1.69
N SER A 127 1.25 -8.36 -1.53
CA SER A 127 1.65 -9.39 -0.58
C SER A 127 1.92 -10.70 -1.30
N VAL A 128 2.99 -11.38 -0.90
CA VAL A 128 3.26 -12.76 -1.29
C VAL A 128 2.18 -13.67 -0.69
N ASP A 129 1.56 -14.54 -1.47
CA ASP A 129 0.62 -15.57 -1.00
C ASP A 129 1.14 -17.00 -1.23
N GLU A 130 2.04 -17.21 -2.19
CA GLU A 130 2.69 -18.50 -2.45
C GLU A 130 4.20 -18.35 -2.67
N VAL A 131 4.99 -19.35 -2.25
CA VAL A 131 6.44 -19.41 -2.48
C VAL A 131 6.82 -20.81 -2.92
N ASP A 132 7.48 -20.92 -4.07
CA ASP A 132 8.03 -22.16 -4.62
C ASP A 132 9.55 -22.04 -4.65
N VAL A 133 10.17 -22.57 -3.59
CA VAL A 133 11.63 -22.53 -3.40
C VAL A 133 12.34 -23.41 -4.42
N GLN A 134 11.73 -24.51 -4.87
CA GLN A 134 12.36 -25.41 -5.84
C GLN A 134 12.52 -24.72 -7.20
N GLN A 135 11.52 -23.97 -7.63
CA GLN A 135 11.55 -23.22 -8.88
C GLN A 135 12.03 -21.77 -8.71
N GLN A 136 12.47 -21.38 -7.51
CA GLN A 136 12.97 -20.03 -7.18
C GLN A 136 12.00 -18.92 -7.63
N ARG A 137 10.72 -19.08 -7.27
CA ARG A 137 9.64 -18.15 -7.64
C ARG A 137 8.67 -17.93 -6.49
N LEU A 138 7.94 -16.82 -6.55
CA LEU A 138 6.87 -16.49 -5.61
C LEU A 138 5.67 -15.90 -6.36
N HIS A 139 4.49 -16.09 -5.79
CA HIS A 139 3.26 -15.51 -6.29
C HIS A 139 2.89 -14.30 -5.44
N CYS A 140 2.53 -13.21 -6.12
CA CYS A 140 1.98 -12.00 -5.53
C CYS A 140 0.46 -12.01 -5.72
N ASN A 141 -0.28 -11.68 -4.67
CA ASN A 141 -1.73 -11.88 -4.64
C ASN A 141 -2.52 -11.12 -5.72
N GLN A 142 -2.04 -9.96 -6.19
CA GLN A 142 -2.66 -9.23 -7.30
C GLN A 142 -1.87 -9.34 -8.61
N HIS A 143 -0.56 -9.62 -8.53
CA HIS A 143 0.36 -9.43 -9.64
C HIS A 143 0.94 -10.72 -10.23
N GLY A 144 0.55 -11.89 -9.73
CA GLY A 144 0.92 -13.17 -10.33
C GLY A 144 2.30 -13.68 -9.94
N TRP A 145 2.81 -14.62 -10.72
CA TRP A 145 4.11 -15.26 -10.47
C TRP A 145 5.29 -14.40 -10.94
N PHE A 146 6.32 -14.34 -10.07
CA PHE A 146 7.62 -13.75 -10.35
C PHE A 146 8.75 -14.71 -9.97
N SER A 147 9.85 -14.69 -10.71
CA SER A 147 11.10 -15.30 -10.25
C SER A 147 11.64 -14.54 -9.04
N PHE A 148 12.52 -15.17 -8.27
CA PHE A 148 13.24 -14.48 -7.19
C PHE A 148 14.12 -13.34 -7.70
N SER A 149 14.53 -13.33 -8.97
CA SER A 149 15.24 -12.21 -9.59
C SER A 149 14.35 -11.03 -9.97
N GLY A 150 13.04 -11.16 -9.79
CA GLY A 150 12.06 -10.09 -10.03
C GLY A 150 11.35 -10.15 -11.37
N MET A 151 11.69 -11.11 -12.23
CA MET A 151 11.14 -11.23 -13.58
C MET A 151 9.71 -11.77 -13.54
N PRO A 152 8.78 -11.20 -14.33
CA PRO A 152 7.44 -11.76 -14.48
C PRO A 152 7.50 -13.13 -15.16
N LEU A 153 6.67 -14.07 -14.70
CA LEU A 153 6.61 -15.44 -15.24
C LEU A 153 5.32 -15.72 -16.00
N GLU A 154 4.44 -14.74 -16.14
CA GLU A 154 3.15 -14.90 -16.83
C GLU A 154 2.98 -13.84 -17.92
N VAL A 155 2.23 -14.17 -18.96
CA VAL A 155 1.97 -13.20 -20.06
C VAL A 155 1.19 -11.98 -19.54
N ARG A 156 0.27 -12.19 -18.59
CA ARG A 156 -0.60 -11.15 -18.04
C ARG A 156 0.13 -10.13 -17.14
N ASN A 157 1.36 -10.42 -16.70
CA ASN A 157 2.14 -9.54 -15.83
C ASN A 157 3.48 -9.13 -16.47
N SER A 158 3.63 -9.26 -17.80
CA SER A 158 4.87 -8.96 -18.52
C SER A 158 5.33 -7.50 -18.38
N ASP A 159 4.42 -6.60 -18.04
CA ASP A 159 4.61 -5.17 -17.78
C ASP A 159 4.98 -4.85 -16.32
N ARG A 160 5.31 -5.88 -15.52
CA ARG A 160 5.55 -5.77 -14.08
C ARG A 160 6.86 -6.39 -13.68
N PHE A 161 7.47 -5.84 -12.63
CA PHE A 161 8.68 -6.38 -12.03
C PHE A 161 8.56 -6.38 -10.52
N LEU A 162 8.90 -7.50 -9.90
CA LEU A 162 9.01 -7.58 -8.44
C LEU A 162 10.32 -6.94 -8.00
N LEU A 163 10.24 -6.00 -7.06
CA LEU A 163 11.37 -5.20 -6.62
C LEU A 163 11.81 -5.62 -5.21
N LYS A 164 13.10 -5.51 -4.92
CA LYS A 164 13.59 -5.67 -3.55
C LYS A 164 13.00 -4.55 -2.67
N PRO A 165 12.39 -4.86 -1.51
CA PRO A 165 11.99 -3.84 -0.55
C PRO A 165 13.20 -3.05 -0.04
N ASP A 166 13.09 -1.72 -0.10
CA ASP A 166 13.95 -0.76 0.60
C ASP A 166 13.18 0.52 0.87
N LYS A 167 13.76 1.43 1.68
CA LYS A 167 13.06 2.67 2.08
C LYS A 167 12.59 3.49 0.87
N THR A 168 13.36 3.51 -0.22
CA THR A 168 13.01 4.27 -1.42
C THR A 168 11.84 3.63 -2.16
N MET A 169 11.88 2.31 -2.39
CA MET A 169 10.79 1.60 -3.07
C MET A 169 9.50 1.65 -2.26
N MET A 170 9.61 1.41 -0.95
CA MET A 170 8.45 1.38 -0.07
C MET A 170 7.84 2.77 0.10
N ALA A 171 8.66 3.83 0.16
CA ALA A 171 8.15 5.20 0.22
C ALA A 171 7.46 5.59 -1.09
N ALA A 172 8.05 5.27 -2.24
CA ALA A 172 7.42 5.51 -3.54
C ALA A 172 6.06 4.80 -3.65
N ALA A 173 5.98 3.54 -3.20
CA ALA A 173 4.75 2.78 -3.18
C ALA A 173 3.71 3.34 -2.20
N CYS A 174 4.12 3.73 -0.97
CA CYS A 174 3.21 4.27 0.04
C CYS A 174 2.74 5.69 -0.27
N CYS A 175 3.51 6.47 -1.02
CA CYS A 175 3.10 7.81 -1.44
C CYS A 175 2.37 7.82 -2.79
N GLY A 176 2.21 6.67 -3.44
CA GLY A 176 1.61 6.60 -4.78
C GLY A 176 2.42 7.34 -5.84
N HIS A 177 3.74 7.46 -5.69
CA HIS A 177 4.58 8.17 -6.67
C HIS A 177 4.47 7.54 -8.06
N GLN A 178 4.45 8.39 -9.09
CA GLN A 178 4.35 7.97 -10.49
C GLN A 178 5.27 8.78 -11.40
N TRP A 179 5.61 8.21 -12.54
CA TRP A 179 6.41 8.86 -13.57
C TRP A 179 5.76 8.65 -14.93
N LEU A 180 5.50 9.75 -15.64
CA LEU A 180 5.00 9.72 -17.01
C LEU A 180 6.12 10.15 -17.95
N ASN A 181 6.39 9.36 -19.00
CA ASN A 181 7.50 9.63 -19.91
C ASN A 181 8.84 9.84 -19.17
N ARG A 182 9.10 9.02 -18.14
CA ARG A 182 10.30 9.06 -17.28
C ARG A 182 10.49 10.37 -16.49
N ARG A 183 9.43 11.16 -16.32
CA ARG A 183 9.42 12.37 -15.49
C ARG A 183 8.38 12.23 -14.39
N LYS A 184 8.68 12.75 -13.20
CA LYS A 184 7.72 12.77 -12.09
C LYS A 184 6.41 13.43 -12.53
N THR A 185 5.29 12.83 -12.16
CA THR A 185 3.94 13.37 -12.28
C THR A 185 3.26 13.31 -10.91
N GLU A 186 2.06 13.88 -10.80
CA GLU A 186 1.28 13.85 -9.57
C GLU A 186 1.12 12.42 -9.04
N PRO A 187 1.27 12.18 -7.72
CA PRO A 187 1.05 10.88 -7.14
C PRO A 187 -0.39 10.39 -7.34
N ARG A 188 -0.57 9.08 -7.54
CA ARG A 188 -1.89 8.46 -7.55
C ARG A 188 -2.41 8.25 -6.14
N LEU A 189 -3.73 8.12 -6.06
CA LEU A 189 -4.38 7.57 -4.88
C LEU A 189 -4.05 6.07 -4.72
N LEU A 190 -3.79 5.67 -3.49
CA LEU A 190 -3.63 4.26 -3.13
C LEU A 190 -4.99 3.57 -3.07
N SER A 191 -5.05 2.31 -3.48
CA SER A 191 -6.22 1.48 -3.21
C SER A 191 -6.38 1.20 -1.71
N LEU A 192 -7.60 0.87 -1.27
CA LEU A 192 -7.82 0.45 0.13
C LEU A 192 -6.92 -0.73 0.55
N ARG A 193 -6.63 -1.64 -0.39
CA ARG A 193 -5.71 -2.76 -0.15
C ARG A 193 -4.29 -2.27 0.11
N GLU A 194 -3.78 -1.36 -0.70
CA GLU A 194 -2.44 -0.80 -0.51
C GLU A 194 -2.32 -0.03 0.81
N LEU A 195 -3.35 0.72 1.21
CA LEU A 195 -3.38 1.35 2.53
C LEU A 195 -3.30 0.33 3.68
N LEU A 196 -4.02 -0.78 3.57
CA LEU A 196 -3.99 -1.87 4.55
C LEU A 196 -2.64 -2.58 4.59
N LEU A 197 -1.91 -2.64 3.47
CA LEU A 197 -0.55 -3.18 3.41
C LEU A 197 0.47 -2.18 3.99
N ALA A 198 0.42 -0.92 3.56
CA ALA A 198 1.30 0.15 4.02
C ALA A 198 1.28 0.31 5.55
N SER A 199 0.10 0.23 6.16
CA SER A 199 -0.08 0.30 7.62
C SER A 199 0.47 -0.89 8.41
N ARG A 200 0.98 -1.94 7.74
CA ARG A 200 1.60 -3.13 8.35
C ARG A 200 3.09 -3.26 8.04
N LEU A 201 3.66 -2.27 7.35
CA LEU A 201 5.07 -2.28 7.00
C LEU A 201 5.94 -2.17 8.24
N ASN A 202 7.05 -2.89 8.25
CA ASN A 202 8.09 -2.69 9.24
C ASN A 202 9.24 -1.89 8.61
N TRP A 203 9.22 -0.57 8.80
CA TRP A 203 10.23 0.35 8.26
C TRP A 203 11.66 0.08 8.75
N ARG A 204 11.80 -0.64 9.87
CA ARG A 204 13.10 -1.07 10.38
C ARG A 204 13.58 -2.36 9.73
N ASN A 205 12.67 -3.21 9.25
CA ASN A 205 13.01 -4.49 8.64
C ASN A 205 11.88 -5.02 7.73
N PHE A 206 11.99 -4.75 6.42
CA PHE A 206 10.99 -5.17 5.44
C PHE A 206 10.87 -6.69 5.22
N ALA A 207 11.78 -7.51 5.75
CA ALA A 207 11.66 -8.97 5.69
C ALA A 207 10.71 -9.55 6.77
N ARG A 208 10.17 -8.69 7.65
CA ARG A 208 9.27 -9.08 8.73
C ARG A 208 8.03 -8.18 8.73
N PRO A 209 6.83 -8.71 9.01
CA PRO A 209 5.67 -7.86 9.21
C PRO A 209 5.88 -6.96 10.43
N HIS A 210 5.19 -5.83 10.48
CA HIS A 210 5.11 -5.06 11.71
C HIS A 210 4.24 -5.82 12.72
N THR A 211 4.83 -6.21 13.84
CA THR A 211 4.08 -6.70 14.99
C THR A 211 3.46 -5.48 15.65
N ALA A 212 2.21 -5.16 15.32
CA ALA A 212 1.43 -4.24 16.13
C ALA A 212 1.40 -4.85 17.55
N GLN A 213 1.90 -4.13 18.55
CA GLN A 213 1.73 -4.56 19.94
C GLN A 213 0.23 -4.66 20.19
N SER A 214 -0.26 -5.86 20.46
CA SER A 214 -1.59 -6.09 21.01
C SER A 214 -1.61 -5.48 22.40
N ASN A 215 -2.10 -4.24 22.49
CA ASN A 215 -2.62 -3.65 23.71
C ASN A 215 -4.13 -3.86 23.74
#